data_AF-A0A2K8SS45-F1
#
_entry.id   AF-A0A2K8SS45-F1
#
_cell.length_a   1.000
_cell.length_b   1.000
_cell.length_c   1.000
_cell.angle_alpha   90.00
_cell.angle_beta   90.00
_cell.angle_gamma   90.00
#
_symmetry.space_group_name_H-M   'P 1'
#
loop_
_entity.id
_entity.type
_entity.pdbx_description
1 polymer ?
#
loop_
_entity_poly.entity_id
_entity_poly.type
_entity_poly.pdbx_seq_one_letter_code
_entity_poly.pdbx_strand_id
1 'polypeptide(L)' 'MKYIPGMTGDRAWDLTNQVHYEGQAIVWVGPQEPAELYHQQLHRAGLTMAPLEAA' A
#
# COMPACT_ATOMS: atom_id res chain seq x y z
N MET A 1 -0.52 -6.86 -6.85
CA MET A 1 -0.41 -7.51 -8.17
C MET A 1 -0.25 -6.54 -9.36
N LYS A 2 -0.76 -5.29 -9.33
CA LYS A 2 -0.71 -4.36 -10.49
C LYS A 2 0.30 -3.21 -10.39
N TYR A 3 0.49 -2.64 -9.20
CA TYR A 3 1.33 -1.45 -8.99
C TYR A 3 2.46 -1.69 -7.98
N ILE A 4 2.15 -2.34 -6.85
CA ILE A 4 3.15 -2.67 -5.83
C ILE A 4 3.97 -3.89 -6.25
N PRO A 5 5.31 -3.77 -6.34
CA PRO A 5 6.20 -4.88 -6.66
C PRO A 5 6.20 -5.93 -5.54
N GLY A 6 6.23 -7.21 -5.92
CA GLY A 6 6.24 -8.33 -4.96
C GLY A 6 4.92 -8.56 -4.22
N MET A 7 3.82 -7.94 -4.64
CA MET A 7 2.50 -8.15 -4.02
C MET A 7 1.80 -9.39 -4.58
N THR A 8 1.69 -10.43 -3.75
CA THR A 8 0.97 -11.68 -4.02
C THR A 8 -0.49 -11.62 -3.52
N GLY A 9 -1.29 -12.65 -3.84
CA GLY A 9 -2.68 -12.76 -3.40
C GLY A 9 -2.77 -12.94 -1.89
N ASP A 10 -1.97 -13.86 -1.35
CA ASP A 10 -1.91 -14.13 0.09
C ASP A 10 -1.49 -12.88 0.88
N ARG A 11 -0.45 -12.18 0.43
CA ARG A 11 -0.02 -10.92 1.08
C ARG A 11 -1.10 -9.84 1.00
N ALA A 12 -1.83 -9.74 -0.11
CA ALA A 12 -2.94 -8.79 -0.23
C ALA A 12 -4.09 -9.15 0.71
N TRP A 13 -4.35 -10.44 0.91
CA TRP A 13 -5.32 -10.92 1.88
C TRP A 13 -4.91 -10.58 3.31
N ASP A 14 -3.66 -10.83 3.68
CA ASP A 14 -3.13 -10.49 5.01
C ASP A 14 -3.21 -8.99 5.30
N LEU A 15 -2.82 -8.15 4.34
CA LEU A 15 -2.94 -6.70 4.45
C LEU A 15 -4.41 -6.25 4.60
N THR A 16 -5.34 -6.91 3.91
CA THR A 16 -6.77 -6.61 4.05
C THR A 16 -7.27 -6.93 5.46
N ASN A 17 -6.85 -8.06 6.03
CA ASN A 17 -7.16 -8.39 7.42
C ASN A 17 -6.53 -7.39 8.38
N GLN A 18 -5.28 -7.00 8.15
CA GLN A 18 -4.62 -5.98 8.97
C GLN A 18 -5.38 -4.65 8.93
N VAL A 19 -5.78 -4.17 7.75
CA VAL A 19 -6.62 -2.96 7.64
C VAL A 19 -7.95 -3.14 8.38
N HIS A 20 -8.58 -4.31 8.31
CA HIS A 20 -9.84 -4.58 9.00
C HIS A 20 -9.71 -4.48 10.53
N TYR A 21 -8.62 -4.99 11.11
CA TYR A 21 -8.42 -5.04 12.56
C TYR A 21 -7.68 -3.83 13.13
N GLU A 22 -6.71 -3.27 12.40
CA GLU A 22 -5.82 -2.19 12.84
C GLU A 22 -6.16 -0.84 12.22
N GLY A 23 -7.07 -0.82 11.23
CA GLY A 23 -7.51 0.39 10.53
C GLY A 23 -6.62 0.82 9.36
N GLN A 24 -5.39 0.30 9.26
CA GLN A 24 -4.45 0.60 8.18
C GLN A 24 -3.39 -0.51 8.02
N ALA A 25 -2.67 -0.51 6.89
CA ALA A 25 -1.53 -1.41 6.68
C ALA A 25 -0.48 -0.80 5.73
N ILE A 26 0.79 -1.11 5.98
CA ILE A 26 1.91 -0.68 5.13
C ILE A 26 2.04 -1.65 3.95
N VAL A 27 1.71 -1.18 2.75
CA VAL A 27 1.73 -2.01 1.53
C VAL A 27 3.12 -2.16 0.93
N TRP A 28 4.01 -1.17 1.12
CA TRP A 28 5.36 -1.15 0.55
C TRP A 28 6.25 -0.14 1.30
N VAL A 29 7.56 -0.42 1.33
CA VAL A 29 8.58 0.44 1.95
C VAL A 29 9.78 0.55 1.01
N GLY A 30 10.34 1.75 0.86
CA GLY A 30 11.52 2.02 0.04
C GLY A 30 11.75 3.52 -0.14
N PRO A 31 12.52 3.94 -1.15
CA PRO A 31 12.82 5.36 -1.39
C PRO A 31 11.55 6.21 -1.58
N GLN A 32 11.63 7.50 -1.25
CA GLN A 32 10.48 8.40 -1.25
C GLN A 32 9.84 8.57 -2.64
N GLU A 33 10.63 8.83 -3.68
CA GLU A 33 10.13 9.03 -5.05
C GLU A 33 9.23 7.87 -5.55
N PRO A 34 9.64 6.58 -5.47
CA PRO A 34 8.76 5.47 -5.85
C PRO A 34 7.59 5.27 -4.88
N ALA A 35 7.75 5.58 -3.58
CA ALA A 35 6.63 5.53 -2.64
C ALA A 35 5.53 6.52 -3.04
N GLU A 36 5.90 7.74 -3.41
CA GLU A 36 4.98 8.77 -3.94
C GLU A 36 4.29 8.32 -5.23
N LEU A 37 5.04 7.73 -6.15
CA LEU A 37 4.48 7.19 -7.38
C LEU A 37 3.42 6.12 -7.10
N TYR A 38 3.72 5.16 -6.23
CA TYR A 38 2.78 4.09 -5.89
C TYR A 38 1.57 4.61 -5.12
N HIS A 39 1.76 5.57 -4.22
CA HIS A 39 0.67 6.24 -3.50
C HIS A 39 -0.34 6.87 -4.48
N GLN A 40 0.15 7.62 -5.46
CA GLN A 40 -0.70 8.22 -6.49
C GLN A 40 -1.43 7.17 -7.34
N GLN A 41 -0.76 6.08 -7.71
CA GLN A 41 -1.37 5.01 -8.50
C GLN A 41 -2.48 4.28 -7.73
N LEU A 42 -2.26 4.00 -6.44
CA LEU A 42 -3.25 3.35 -5.58
C LEU A 42 -4.45 4.27 -5.32
N HIS A 43 -4.21 5.56 -5.08
CA HIS A 43 -5.27 6.56 -4.96
C HIS A 43 -6.13 6.62 -6.24
N ARG A 44 -5.52 6.64 -7.43
CA ARG A 44 -6.25 6.60 -8.71
C ARG A 44 -7.02 5.29 -8.92
N ALA A 45 -6.61 4.21 -8.28
CA ALA A 45 -7.32 2.95 -8.28
C ALA A 45 -8.52 2.92 -7.30
N GLY A 46 -8.79 4.03 -6.60
CA GLY A 46 -9.91 4.16 -5.67
C GLY A 46 -9.61 3.68 -4.25
N LEU A 47 -8.34 3.47 -3.90
CA LEU A 47 -7.95 3.10 -2.54
C LEU A 47 -7.82 4.34 -1.66
N THR A 48 -8.29 4.22 -0.41
CA THR A 48 -8.06 5.25 0.60
C THR A 48 -6.62 5.15 1.07
N MET A 49 -5.87 6.24 0.92
CA MET A 49 -4.45 6.27 1.23
C MET A 49 -4.20 7.11 2.46
N ALA A 50 -3.44 6.57 3.42
CA ALA A 50 -2.84 7.34 4.50
C ALA A 50 -1.70 8.23 3.94
N PRO A 51 -1.30 9.29 4.66
CA PRO A 51 -0.08 10.05 4.34
C PRO A 51 1.14 9.12 4.26
N LEU A 52 2.09 9.45 3.40
CA LEU A 52 3.38 8.76 3.39
C LEU A 52 4.14 9.11 4.67
N GLU A 53 4.48 8.09 5.45
CA GLU A 53 5.33 8.25 6.62
C GLU A 53 6.80 8.22 6.20
N ALA A 54 7.58 9.17 6.70
CA ALA A 54 9.04 9.13 6.57
C ALA A 54 9.58 7.97 7.41
N ALA A 55 10.58 7.26 6.87
CA ALA A 55 11.29 6.21 7.59
C ALA A 55 12.16 6.77 8.72
#